data_AF-A0A3M0Y8G1-F1
#
_entry.id   AF-A0A3M0Y8G1-F1
#
_cell.length_a   1.000
_cell.length_b   1.000
_cell.length_c   1.000
_cell.angle_alpha   90.00
_cell.angle_beta   90.00
_cell.angle_gamma   90.00
#
_symmetry.space_group_name_H-M   'P 1'
#
loop_
_entity.id
_entity.type
_entity.pdbx_description
1 polymer ?
#
loop_
_entity_poly.entity_id
_entity_poly.type
_entity_poly.pdbx_seq_one_letter_code
_entity_poly.pdbx_strand_id
1 'polypeptide(L)'
;MWRNVALLVMAVLAPSPLLAQKPFAEKLHDPATDRAYPLVRDPRLNYIVSALELSGDFYRLRFGQAFVSFGITERGTTEVVVLGSGDLILNPSPEIQKLEVFLSSDGTPGPPRATEAIPEHLKVTSAYIRLHPTDTFLRIPAGSLRPEPDPVRHDQAEAIRRSRFPLYLNEGPTKAIIPPPGLRVIDVETESGDRMLLFDGPNVPRSITRLISKR
;
A
#
# COMPACT_ATOMS: atom_id res chain seq x y z
N MET A 1 24.60 23.00 21.17
CA MET A 1 24.78 24.18 20.29
C MET A 1 25.41 23.68 19.01
N TRP A 2 24.69 23.77 17.88
CA TRP A 2 25.11 23.71 16.45
C TRP A 2 26.13 22.63 16.02
N ARG A 3 25.76 21.66 15.16
CA ARG A 3 25.67 21.70 13.67
C ARG A 3 27.05 21.58 12.96
N ASN A 4 27.09 20.66 11.99
CA ASN A 4 28.03 20.46 10.87
C ASN A 4 29.31 19.65 11.12
N VAL A 5 29.47 18.54 10.38
CA VAL A 5 30.57 18.23 9.42
C VAL A 5 30.04 17.05 8.56
N ALA A 6 29.50 17.30 7.37
CA ALA A 6 30.16 17.35 6.06
C ALA A 6 30.47 15.95 5.48
N LEU A 7 29.76 15.61 4.39
CA LEU A 7 30.18 14.58 3.45
C LEU A 7 30.60 15.30 2.17
N LEU A 8 31.89 15.23 1.81
CA LEU A 8 32.39 15.68 0.52
C LEU A 8 33.56 14.77 0.11
N VAL A 9 33.43 14.10 -1.04
CA VAL A 9 34.54 13.87 -1.97
C VAL A 9 33.98 13.98 -3.40
N MET A 10 34.43 15.02 -4.13
CA MET A 10 34.38 15.18 -5.59
C MET A 10 35.49 14.31 -6.23
N ALA A 11 35.58 14.00 -7.53
CA ALA A 11 35.25 14.66 -8.80
C ALA A 11 35.28 13.57 -9.92
N VAL A 12 34.95 13.73 -11.23
CA VAL A 12 35.42 14.68 -12.26
C VAL A 12 34.64 14.44 -13.59
N LEU A 13 34.21 15.53 -14.25
CA LEU A 13 33.97 15.86 -15.70
C LEU A 13 32.94 15.12 -16.61
N ALA A 14 32.18 15.95 -17.36
CA ALA A 14 31.03 15.73 -18.26
C ALA A 14 31.43 15.44 -19.75
N PRO A 15 30.54 15.46 -20.79
CA PRO A 15 29.05 15.48 -20.86
C PRO A 15 28.44 14.46 -21.87
N SER A 16 27.15 14.12 -21.72
CA SER A 16 26.25 13.72 -22.84
C SER A 16 24.78 13.81 -22.40
N PRO A 17 23.86 14.30 -23.26
CA PRO A 17 22.50 14.66 -22.85
C PRO A 17 21.62 13.41 -22.88
N LEU A 18 21.58 12.67 -21.78
CA LEU A 18 20.48 11.74 -21.54
C LEU A 18 19.34 12.55 -20.92
N LEU A 19 18.29 12.74 -21.71
CA LEU A 19 16.97 13.23 -21.31
C LEU A 19 16.73 12.96 -19.83
N ALA A 20 16.80 14.02 -19.03
CA ALA A 20 16.54 13.96 -17.60
C ALA A 20 15.12 13.45 -17.38
N GLN A 21 14.98 12.15 -17.13
CA GLN A 21 13.78 11.62 -16.50
C GLN A 21 13.70 12.30 -15.13
N LYS A 22 12.67 13.13 -14.96
CA LYS A 22 12.37 13.77 -13.68
C LYS A 22 12.31 12.68 -12.58
N PRO A 23 12.92 12.91 -11.41
CA PRO A 23 12.83 11.97 -10.30
C PRO A 23 11.35 11.75 -9.93
N PHE A 24 11.03 10.53 -9.48
CA PHE A 24 9.68 10.03 -9.14
C PHE A 24 8.88 10.90 -8.14
N ALA A 25 9.50 11.92 -7.56
CA ALA A 25 8.91 12.89 -6.65
C ALA A 25 7.96 13.90 -7.33
N GLU A 26 7.83 13.94 -8.66
CA GLU A 26 7.04 14.95 -9.38
C GLU A 26 5.72 14.47 -10.01
N LYS A 27 5.13 13.34 -9.57
CA LYS A 27 3.79 12.90 -10.06
C LYS A 27 2.89 12.31 -8.97
N LEU A 28 2.70 13.04 -7.87
CA LEU A 28 1.84 12.62 -6.75
C LEU A 28 0.84 13.70 -6.29
N HIS A 29 0.57 14.68 -7.14
CA HIS A 29 -0.34 15.77 -6.83
C HIS A 29 -1.49 15.83 -7.83
N ASP A 30 -2.59 16.47 -7.43
CA ASP A 30 -3.63 16.87 -8.39
C ASP A 30 -2.99 17.74 -9.48
N PRO A 31 -3.01 17.31 -10.76
CA PRO A 31 -2.36 18.06 -11.85
C PRO A 31 -2.97 19.45 -12.05
N ALA A 32 -4.13 19.75 -11.46
CA ALA A 32 -4.76 21.06 -11.50
C ALA A 32 -4.45 21.95 -10.29
N THR A 33 -4.05 21.41 -9.12
CA THR A 33 -3.97 22.20 -7.87
C THR A 33 -2.76 21.94 -6.99
N ASP A 34 -1.96 20.91 -7.28
CA ASP A 34 -0.72 20.55 -6.59
C ASP A 34 -0.84 20.27 -5.06
N ARG A 35 -2.06 20.06 -4.53
CA ARG A 35 -2.32 19.95 -3.07
C ARG A 35 -2.73 18.54 -2.61
N ALA A 36 -2.27 18.16 -1.41
CA ALA A 36 -2.77 17.00 -0.67
C ALA A 36 -4.21 17.23 -0.18
N TYR A 37 -5.01 16.16 -0.12
CA TYR A 37 -6.41 16.22 0.29
C TYR A 37 -6.59 15.78 1.75
N PRO A 38 -7.41 16.50 2.54
CA PRO A 38 -7.76 16.05 3.88
C PRO A 38 -8.64 14.79 3.79
N LEU A 39 -8.41 13.84 4.70
CA LEU A 39 -9.35 12.76 4.90
C LEU A 39 -10.60 13.31 5.60
N VAL A 40 -11.75 13.11 4.96
CA VAL A 40 -13.06 13.57 5.43
C VAL A 40 -13.65 12.58 6.43
N ARG A 41 -13.34 11.29 6.24
CA ARG A 41 -13.74 10.20 7.13
C ARG A 41 -12.58 9.23 7.28
N ASP A 42 -12.17 9.03 8.53
CA ASP A 42 -10.87 8.46 8.84
C ASP A 42 -10.90 7.72 10.19
N PRO A 43 -10.64 6.40 10.16
CA PRO A 43 -11.50 5.44 9.46
C PRO A 43 -12.89 5.50 10.10
N ARG A 44 -13.96 5.61 9.30
CA ARG A 44 -15.31 5.83 9.90
C ARG A 44 -16.45 5.08 9.25
N LEU A 45 -16.21 4.45 8.11
CA LEU A 45 -17.22 3.59 7.48
C LEU A 45 -16.75 2.15 7.57
N ASN A 46 -17.44 1.37 8.39
CA ASN A 46 -17.10 0.00 8.73
C ASN A 46 -18.23 -0.93 8.32
N TYR A 47 -17.90 -1.99 7.60
CA TYR A 47 -18.88 -2.93 7.10
C TYR A 47 -18.37 -4.36 7.17
N ILE A 48 -19.30 -5.31 7.19
CA ILE A 48 -19.09 -6.71 6.89
C ILE A 48 -19.51 -6.95 5.44
N VAL A 49 -18.71 -7.72 4.72
CA VAL A 49 -19.02 -8.27 3.41
C VAL A 49 -18.87 -9.79 3.43
N SER A 50 -19.82 -10.49 2.81
CA SER A 50 -19.90 -11.96 2.83
C SER A 50 -18.98 -12.67 1.83
N ALA A 51 -18.30 -11.90 0.97
CA ALA A 51 -17.24 -12.32 0.06
C ALA A 51 -16.59 -11.06 -0.50
N LEU A 52 -15.25 -11.03 -0.52
CA LEU A 52 -14.50 -9.97 -1.17
C LEU A 52 -13.44 -10.60 -2.07
N GLU A 53 -13.43 -10.20 -3.33
CA GLU A 53 -12.38 -10.59 -4.27
C GLU A 53 -11.84 -9.34 -4.95
N LEU A 54 -10.53 -9.16 -4.87
CA LEU A 54 -9.80 -8.07 -5.48
C LEU A 54 -8.71 -8.66 -6.38
N SER A 55 -8.74 -8.30 -7.65
CA SER A 55 -7.80 -8.83 -8.65
C SER A 55 -7.06 -7.69 -9.34
N GLY A 56 -5.75 -7.84 -9.43
CA GLY A 56 -4.90 -7.04 -10.31
C GLY A 56 -4.24 -7.92 -11.37
N ASP A 57 -3.27 -7.37 -12.08
CA ASP A 57 -2.67 -8.04 -13.24
C ASP A 57 -1.91 -9.33 -12.87
N PHE A 58 -1.31 -9.37 -11.68
CA PHE A 58 -0.45 -10.47 -11.23
C PHE A 58 -0.85 -11.05 -9.87
N TYR A 59 -2.00 -10.67 -9.33
CA TYR A 59 -2.45 -11.14 -8.02
C TYR A 59 -3.97 -11.24 -7.94
N ARG A 60 -4.43 -12.15 -7.08
CA ARG A 60 -5.82 -12.28 -6.66
C ARG A 60 -5.87 -12.41 -5.16
N LEU A 61 -6.61 -11.52 -4.51
CA LEU A 61 -6.82 -11.49 -3.07
C LEU A 61 -8.29 -11.80 -2.77
N ARG A 62 -8.54 -12.85 -1.98
CA ARG A 62 -9.89 -13.36 -1.70
C ARG A 62 -10.12 -13.48 -0.21
N PHE A 63 -11.26 -12.98 0.26
CA PHE A 63 -11.73 -13.20 1.63
C PHE A 63 -13.11 -13.85 1.59
N GLY A 64 -13.28 -14.87 2.43
CA GLY A 64 -14.56 -15.56 2.62
C GLY A 64 -15.59 -14.61 3.22
N GLN A 65 -15.42 -14.24 4.49
CA GLN A 65 -16.15 -13.12 5.10
C GLN A 65 -15.11 -12.11 5.58
N ALA A 66 -15.34 -10.83 5.28
CA ALA A 66 -14.40 -9.78 5.64
C ALA A 66 -15.10 -8.62 6.36
N PHE A 67 -14.40 -8.08 7.34
CA PHE A 67 -14.64 -6.72 7.81
C PHE A 67 -13.84 -5.77 6.91
N VAL A 68 -14.46 -4.65 6.52
CA VAL A 68 -13.88 -3.65 5.64
C VAL A 68 -14.10 -2.27 6.24
N SER A 69 -13.00 -1.54 6.43
CA SER A 69 -13.01 -0.17 6.93
C SER A 69 -12.44 0.79 5.90
N PHE A 70 -13.14 1.90 5.67
CA PHE A 70 -12.82 2.85 4.60
C PHE A 70 -12.31 4.20 5.13
N GLY A 71 -11.21 4.66 4.54
CA GLY A 71 -10.73 6.04 4.59
C GLY A 71 -11.13 6.82 3.33
N ILE A 72 -11.83 7.93 3.51
CA ILE A 72 -12.48 8.69 2.42
C ILE A 72 -12.01 10.14 2.44
N THR A 73 -11.70 10.65 1.25
CA THR A 73 -11.48 12.08 0.96
C THR A 73 -12.73 12.68 0.32
N GLU A 74 -12.74 13.98 0.06
CA GLU A 74 -13.80 14.65 -0.70
C GLU A 74 -14.00 14.06 -2.12
N ARG A 75 -12.97 13.40 -2.66
CA ARG A 75 -13.01 12.76 -3.99
C ARG A 75 -13.48 11.30 -3.95
N GLY A 76 -13.57 10.69 -2.77
CA GLY A 76 -13.97 9.29 -2.58
C GLY A 76 -12.97 8.47 -1.77
N THR A 77 -13.15 7.15 -1.80
CA THR A 77 -12.36 6.17 -1.06
C THR A 77 -10.92 6.15 -1.55
N THR A 78 -9.97 6.35 -0.64
CA THR A 78 -8.53 6.29 -0.96
C THR A 78 -7.82 5.18 -0.20
N GLU A 79 -8.47 4.64 0.83
CA GLU A 79 -7.89 3.66 1.73
C GLU A 79 -8.92 2.64 2.16
N VAL A 80 -8.46 1.40 2.24
CA VAL A 80 -9.24 0.29 2.76
C VAL A 80 -8.39 -0.56 3.66
N VAL A 81 -8.93 -0.88 4.84
CA VAL A 81 -8.44 -1.95 5.69
C VAL A 81 -9.42 -3.10 5.62
N VAL A 82 -8.92 -4.27 5.26
CA VAL A 82 -9.67 -5.52 5.22
C VAL A 82 -9.16 -6.41 6.35
N LEU A 83 -10.05 -6.94 7.17
CA LEU A 83 -9.76 -7.92 8.22
C LEU A 83 -10.54 -9.20 7.97
N GLY A 84 -9.89 -10.35 8.13
CA GLY A 84 -10.52 -11.66 8.02
C GLY A 84 -9.57 -12.70 7.41
N SER A 85 -9.99 -13.96 7.43
CA SER A 85 -9.23 -15.03 6.80
C SER A 85 -9.39 -14.97 5.28
N GLY A 86 -8.27 -14.95 4.58
CA GLY A 86 -8.23 -14.88 3.13
C GLY A 86 -7.07 -15.63 2.51
N ASP A 87 -7.03 -15.57 1.19
CA ASP A 87 -6.01 -16.14 0.33
C ASP A 87 -5.45 -15.06 -0.60
N LEU A 88 -4.13 -14.97 -0.66
CA LEU A 88 -3.40 -14.23 -1.69
C LEU A 88 -2.78 -15.24 -2.66
N ILE A 89 -3.14 -15.11 -3.93
CA ILE A 89 -2.61 -15.89 -5.05
C ILE A 89 -1.83 -14.93 -5.94
N LEU A 90 -0.56 -15.22 -6.20
CA LEU A 90 0.35 -14.43 -7.02
C LEU A 90 0.67 -15.20 -8.31
N ASN A 91 0.56 -14.52 -9.44
CA ASN A 91 0.95 -15.01 -10.76
C ASN A 91 1.82 -13.94 -11.45
N PRO A 92 3.04 -13.66 -10.94
CA PRO A 92 3.90 -12.63 -11.49
C PRO A 92 4.44 -13.00 -12.88
N SER A 93 4.28 -12.09 -13.83
CA SER A 93 5.03 -12.13 -15.09
C SER A 93 6.52 -11.81 -14.86
N PRO A 94 7.43 -12.16 -15.78
CA PRO A 94 8.88 -11.97 -15.61
C PRO A 94 9.34 -10.53 -15.34
N GLU A 95 8.55 -9.54 -15.76
CA GLU A 95 8.83 -8.12 -15.52
C GLU A 95 8.52 -7.64 -14.10
N ILE A 96 7.79 -8.43 -13.30
CA ILE A 96 7.45 -8.09 -11.93
C ILE A 96 8.65 -8.35 -11.02
N GLN A 97 9.16 -7.29 -10.40
CA GLN A 97 10.30 -7.41 -9.51
C GLN A 97 9.90 -8.11 -8.22
N LYS A 98 10.62 -9.16 -7.86
CA LYS A 98 10.44 -9.88 -6.59
C LYS A 98 11.55 -9.48 -5.63
N LEU A 99 11.15 -8.95 -4.48
CA LEU A 99 12.05 -8.39 -3.48
C LEU A 99 11.78 -8.99 -2.10
N GLU A 100 12.80 -9.00 -1.26
CA GLU A 100 12.70 -9.24 0.17
C GLU A 100 13.34 -8.10 0.95
N VAL A 101 12.74 -7.79 2.09
CA VAL A 101 13.22 -6.79 3.04
C VAL A 101 13.10 -7.39 4.44
N PHE A 102 14.20 -7.38 5.18
CA PHE A 102 14.16 -7.78 6.59
C PHE A 102 13.85 -6.54 7.43
N LEU A 103 12.80 -6.65 8.25
CA LEU A 103 12.46 -5.64 9.24
C LEU A 103 13.34 -5.84 10.48
N SER A 104 13.86 -4.72 10.97
CA SER A 104 14.56 -4.63 12.25
C SER A 104 13.58 -4.80 13.41
N SER A 105 14.07 -5.01 14.64
CA SER A 105 13.22 -5.18 15.82
C SER A 105 12.36 -3.96 16.16
N ASP A 106 12.78 -2.78 15.72
CA ASP A 106 12.04 -1.51 15.81
C ASP A 106 11.09 -1.27 14.63
N GLY A 107 10.98 -2.23 13.70
CA GLY A 107 10.15 -2.15 12.49
C GLY A 107 10.80 -1.44 11.31
N THR A 108 12.04 -0.96 11.44
CA THR A 108 12.74 -0.25 10.36
C THR A 108 13.12 -1.21 9.23
N PRO A 109 12.73 -0.94 7.96
CA PRO A 109 13.09 -1.80 6.83
C PRO A 109 14.57 -1.70 6.47
N GLY A 110 15.23 -2.85 6.30
CA GLY A 110 16.54 -2.95 5.69
C GLY A 110 16.52 -2.68 4.17
N PRO A 111 17.68 -2.74 3.49
CA PRO A 111 17.74 -2.58 2.05
C PRO A 111 17.03 -3.75 1.34
N PRO A 112 16.24 -3.48 0.27
CA PRO A 112 15.59 -4.51 -0.51
C PRO A 112 16.61 -5.36 -1.26
N ARG A 113 16.33 -6.66 -1.38
CA ARG A 113 17.14 -7.64 -2.11
C ARG A 113 16.28 -8.38 -3.11
N ALA A 114 16.80 -8.62 -4.31
CA ALA A 114 16.13 -9.46 -5.28
C ALA A 114 16.02 -10.90 -4.76
N THR A 115 14.90 -11.56 -5.04
CA THR A 115 14.66 -12.96 -4.62
C THR A 115 13.74 -13.66 -5.61
N GLU A 116 13.90 -14.97 -5.79
CA GLU A 116 12.94 -15.80 -6.54
C GLU A 116 11.99 -16.56 -5.61
N ALA A 117 12.22 -16.53 -4.30
CA ALA A 117 11.58 -17.41 -3.33
C ALA A 117 10.26 -16.86 -2.76
N ILE A 118 9.53 -16.04 -3.51
CA ILE A 118 8.23 -15.53 -3.06
C ILE A 118 7.18 -16.64 -3.23
N PRO A 119 6.52 -17.08 -2.14
CA PRO A 119 5.46 -18.08 -2.26
C PRO A 119 4.28 -17.52 -3.06
N GLU A 120 3.82 -18.29 -4.05
CA GLU A 120 2.72 -17.87 -4.93
C GLU A 120 1.34 -17.98 -4.27
N HIS A 121 1.23 -18.79 -3.21
CA HIS A 121 -0.01 -19.00 -2.48
C HIS A 121 0.23 -18.76 -0.99
N LEU A 122 -0.51 -17.81 -0.42
CA LEU A 122 -0.34 -17.38 0.96
C LEU A 122 -1.69 -17.22 1.65
N LYS A 123 -1.79 -17.71 2.89
CA LYS A 123 -2.91 -17.41 3.79
C LYS A 123 -2.70 -16.07 4.45
N VAL A 124 -3.77 -15.27 4.51
CA VAL A 124 -3.71 -13.87 4.94
C VAL A 124 -4.78 -13.55 5.96
N THR A 125 -4.47 -12.61 6.85
CA THR A 125 -5.32 -12.20 7.98
C THR A 125 -5.83 -10.77 7.83
N SER A 126 -5.11 -9.94 7.09
CA SER A 126 -5.52 -8.56 6.81
C SER A 126 -4.86 -8.02 5.55
N ALA A 127 -5.47 -6.98 5.00
CA ALA A 127 -4.88 -6.20 3.92
C ALA A 127 -5.12 -4.70 4.14
N TYR A 128 -4.09 -3.90 3.93
CA TYR A 128 -4.15 -2.46 3.82
C TYR A 128 -3.99 -2.07 2.35
N ILE A 129 -4.90 -1.25 1.84
CA ILE A 129 -4.97 -0.93 0.40
C ILE A 129 -5.03 0.58 0.23
N ARG A 130 -4.17 1.11 -0.65
CA ARG A 130 -4.20 2.50 -1.12
C ARG A 130 -4.40 2.55 -2.61
N LEU A 131 -5.29 3.42 -3.05
CA LEU A 131 -5.71 3.55 -4.45
C LEU A 131 -6.22 4.97 -4.74
N HIS A 132 -6.35 5.28 -6.03
CA HIS A 132 -7.00 6.51 -6.49
C HIS A 132 -8.53 6.39 -6.32
N PRO A 133 -9.27 7.45 -5.94
CA PRO A 133 -10.73 7.39 -5.74
C PRO A 133 -11.56 6.90 -6.93
N THR A 134 -11.04 7.07 -8.14
CA THR A 134 -11.69 6.62 -9.37
C THR A 134 -11.23 5.23 -9.83
N ASP A 135 -10.39 4.55 -9.06
CA ASP A 135 -9.95 3.20 -9.41
C ASP A 135 -11.11 2.21 -9.22
N THR A 136 -11.40 1.47 -10.27
CA THR A 136 -12.47 0.47 -10.29
C THR A 136 -12.12 -0.83 -9.58
N PHE A 137 -10.91 -0.93 -9.01
CA PHE A 137 -10.43 -2.07 -8.24
C PHE A 137 -11.36 -2.45 -7.08
N LEU A 138 -11.89 -1.46 -6.37
CA LEU A 138 -12.83 -1.67 -5.27
C LEU A 138 -14.28 -1.67 -5.76
N ARG A 139 -14.70 -2.76 -6.40
CA ARG A 139 -16.11 -2.97 -6.74
C ARG A 139 -16.76 -3.88 -5.70
N ILE A 140 -17.30 -3.26 -4.65
CA ILE A 140 -18.16 -3.96 -3.68
C ILE A 140 -19.59 -3.45 -3.87
N PRO A 141 -20.54 -4.28 -4.31
CA PRO A 141 -21.93 -3.88 -4.43
C PRO A 141 -22.46 -3.39 -3.07
N ALA A 142 -23.14 -2.25 -3.04
CA ALA A 142 -23.67 -1.68 -1.81
C ALA A 142 -24.60 -2.64 -1.06
N GLY A 143 -25.38 -3.45 -1.77
CA GLY A 143 -26.24 -4.50 -1.20
C GLY A 143 -25.48 -5.64 -0.50
N SER A 144 -24.18 -5.78 -0.75
CA SER A 144 -23.31 -6.76 -0.09
C SER A 144 -22.70 -6.23 1.21
N LEU A 145 -22.79 -4.92 1.47
CA LEU A 145 -22.25 -4.27 2.66
C LEU A 145 -23.30 -4.24 3.77
N ARG A 146 -22.96 -4.77 4.93
CA ARG A 146 -23.76 -4.67 6.16
C ARG A 146 -22.98 -3.86 7.20
N PRO A 147 -23.58 -2.89 7.90
CA PRO A 147 -22.87 -2.16 8.96
C PRO A 147 -22.25 -3.12 9.98
N GLU A 148 -21.00 -2.86 10.38
CA GLU A 148 -20.37 -3.60 11.50
C GLU A 148 -20.56 -2.81 12.80
N PRO A 149 -21.28 -3.36 13.80
CA PRO A 149 -21.40 -2.74 15.12
C PRO A 149 -20.25 -3.06 16.07
N ASP A 150 -19.41 -4.06 15.81
CA ASP A 150 -18.34 -4.48 16.73
C ASP A 150 -17.17 -3.45 16.79
N PRO A 151 -16.93 -2.80 17.94
CA PRO A 151 -15.84 -1.84 18.10
C PRO A 151 -14.45 -2.49 18.07
N VAL A 152 -14.31 -3.79 18.39
CA VAL A 152 -13.00 -4.44 18.44
C VAL A 152 -12.34 -4.49 17.07
N ARG A 153 -13.12 -4.81 16.03
CA ARG A 153 -12.65 -4.84 14.63
C ARG A 153 -12.31 -3.44 14.13
N HIS A 154 -13.06 -2.44 14.58
CA HIS A 154 -12.77 -1.05 14.27
C HIS A 154 -11.41 -0.63 14.84
N ASP A 155 -11.15 -0.91 16.12
CA ASP A 155 -9.89 -0.59 16.77
C ASP A 155 -8.71 -1.32 16.12
N GLN A 156 -8.89 -2.59 15.74
CA GLN A 156 -7.88 -3.35 15.01
C GLN A 156 -7.57 -2.72 13.64
N ALA A 157 -8.60 -2.32 12.89
CA ALA A 157 -8.40 -1.69 11.60
C ALA A 157 -7.71 -0.33 11.72
N GLU A 158 -8.07 0.45 12.74
CA GLU A 158 -7.42 1.71 13.07
C GLU A 158 -5.94 1.52 13.45
N ALA A 159 -5.62 0.47 14.20
CA ALA A 159 -4.23 0.14 14.53
C ALA A 159 -3.40 -0.20 13.27
N ILE A 160 -3.94 -1.02 12.37
CA ILE A 160 -3.29 -1.33 11.08
C ILE A 160 -3.09 -0.04 10.30
N ARG A 161 -4.15 0.74 10.12
CA ARG A 161 -4.09 2.03 9.43
C ARG A 161 -3.00 2.95 9.98
N ARG A 162 -2.97 3.19 11.29
CA ARG A 162 -1.95 4.05 11.91
C ARG A 162 -0.53 3.56 11.65
N SER A 163 -0.34 2.25 11.56
CA SER A 163 0.96 1.64 11.26
C SER A 163 1.35 1.74 9.78
N ARG A 164 0.39 1.61 8.85
CA ARG A 164 0.66 1.50 7.41
C ARG A 164 0.53 2.83 6.67
N PHE A 165 -0.39 3.70 7.08
CA PHE A 165 -0.66 4.96 6.40
C PHE A 165 0.57 5.86 6.22
N PRO A 166 1.44 6.06 7.22
CA PRO A 166 2.63 6.88 7.06
C PRO A 166 3.65 6.32 6.06
N LEU A 167 3.59 5.01 5.75
CA LEU A 167 4.57 4.33 4.90
C LEU A 167 4.27 4.46 3.41
N TYR A 168 3.01 4.69 3.04
CA TYR A 168 2.50 4.47 1.68
C TYR A 168 1.81 5.70 1.08
N LEU A 169 2.50 6.85 1.15
CA LEU A 169 2.14 8.16 0.57
C LEU A 169 1.33 9.06 1.52
N ASN A 170 2.05 9.79 2.37
CA ASN A 170 1.47 10.71 3.34
C ASN A 170 2.26 12.03 3.47
N GLU A 171 1.56 13.16 3.61
CA GLU A 171 2.12 14.49 3.97
C GLU A 171 1.76 14.86 5.43
N GLY A 172 1.64 13.87 6.32
CA GLY A 172 1.31 14.03 7.76
C GLY A 172 -0.02 13.38 8.16
N PRO A 173 -0.32 13.16 9.46
CA PRO A 173 -1.35 12.22 9.93
C PRO A 173 -2.77 12.43 9.38
N THR A 174 -3.11 13.59 8.83
CA THR A 174 -4.45 13.94 8.30
C THR A 174 -4.46 14.29 6.80
N LYS A 175 -3.34 14.23 6.09
CA LYS A 175 -3.19 14.68 4.70
C LYS A 175 -2.79 13.53 3.78
N ALA A 176 -3.75 12.96 3.08
CA ALA A 176 -3.47 11.88 2.14
C ALA A 176 -2.90 12.42 0.82
N ILE A 177 -1.78 11.84 0.39
CA ILE A 177 -1.34 11.94 -1.00
C ILE A 177 -2.21 10.96 -1.81
N ILE A 178 -2.97 11.48 -2.77
CA ILE A 178 -3.79 10.63 -3.63
C ILE A 178 -2.86 9.97 -4.66
N PRO A 179 -2.75 8.63 -4.70
CA PRO A 179 -1.95 7.96 -5.71
C PRO A 179 -2.55 8.22 -7.10
N PRO A 180 -1.74 8.32 -8.17
CA PRO A 180 -2.22 8.48 -9.54
C PRO A 180 -3.25 7.40 -9.94
N PRO A 181 -4.16 7.67 -10.89
CA PRO A 181 -5.08 6.67 -11.39
C PRO A 181 -4.38 5.38 -11.83
N GLY A 182 -4.89 4.24 -11.35
CA GLY A 182 -4.34 2.91 -11.62
C GLY A 182 -3.14 2.51 -10.76
N LEU A 183 -2.58 3.42 -9.95
CA LEU A 183 -1.54 3.08 -8.98
C LEU A 183 -2.16 2.58 -7.68
N ARG A 184 -1.69 1.42 -7.22
CA ARG A 184 -2.22 0.68 -6.08
C ARG A 184 -1.07 0.21 -5.20
N VAL A 185 -1.24 0.38 -3.91
CA VAL A 185 -0.39 -0.23 -2.88
C VAL A 185 -1.25 -1.21 -2.11
N ILE A 186 -0.83 -2.47 -2.04
CA ILE A 186 -1.53 -3.51 -1.30
C ILE A 186 -0.52 -4.13 -0.33
N ASP A 187 -0.77 -3.99 0.95
CA ASP A 187 0.10 -4.47 2.00
C ASP A 187 -0.66 -5.47 2.86
N VAL A 188 -0.31 -6.74 2.70
CA VAL A 188 -1.07 -7.88 3.21
C VAL A 188 -0.30 -8.52 4.35
N GLU A 189 -0.96 -8.80 5.45
CA GLU A 189 -0.39 -9.59 6.54
C GLU A 189 -0.76 -11.06 6.38
N THR A 190 0.25 -11.92 6.41
CA THR A 190 0.11 -13.37 6.26
C THR A 190 -0.09 -14.05 7.63
N GLU A 191 -0.62 -15.28 7.65
CA GLU A 191 -0.76 -16.05 8.90
C GLU A 191 0.57 -16.35 9.60
N SER A 192 1.70 -16.37 8.87
CA SER A 192 3.03 -16.50 9.47
C SER A 192 3.51 -15.23 10.18
N GLY A 193 2.82 -14.09 9.98
CA GLY A 193 3.21 -12.77 10.48
C GLY A 193 4.15 -12.00 9.54
N ASP A 194 4.52 -12.58 8.40
CA ASP A 194 5.20 -11.83 7.34
C ASP A 194 4.22 -10.90 6.63
N ARG A 195 4.72 -9.83 6.02
CA ARG A 195 3.91 -8.97 5.16
C ARG A 195 4.31 -9.09 3.70
N MET A 196 3.32 -9.04 2.82
CA MET A 196 3.50 -8.98 1.38
C MET A 196 3.04 -7.60 0.89
N LEU A 197 3.99 -6.81 0.40
CA LEU A 197 3.73 -5.51 -0.22
C LEU A 197 3.71 -5.67 -1.74
N LEU A 198 2.56 -5.43 -2.35
CA LEU A 198 2.37 -5.41 -3.79
C LEU A 198 2.27 -3.95 -4.23
N PHE A 199 3.11 -3.60 -5.19
CA PHE A 199 3.06 -2.32 -5.86
C PHE A 199 2.66 -2.54 -7.31
N ASP A 200 1.47 -2.05 -7.66
CA ASP A 200 0.85 -2.22 -8.96
C ASP A 200 0.50 -0.86 -9.55
N GLY A 201 0.78 -0.66 -10.84
CA GLY A 201 0.45 0.58 -11.51
C GLY A 201 1.04 0.72 -12.91
N PRO A 202 0.48 1.63 -13.73
CA PRO A 202 1.03 1.94 -15.04
C PRO A 202 2.26 2.86 -14.90
N ASN A 203 3.25 2.67 -15.77
CA ASN A 203 4.46 3.51 -15.87
C ASN A 203 5.31 3.57 -14.58
N VAL A 204 5.15 2.59 -13.69
CA VAL A 204 5.97 2.42 -12.49
C VAL A 204 6.49 0.99 -12.44
N PRO A 205 7.72 0.74 -11.95
CA PRO A 205 8.21 -0.62 -11.77
C PRO A 205 7.31 -1.38 -10.79
N ARG A 206 6.59 -2.38 -11.29
CA ARG A 206 5.72 -3.23 -10.48
C ARG A 206 6.57 -4.19 -9.67
N SER A 207 6.16 -4.44 -8.43
CA SER A 207 6.93 -5.29 -7.54
C SER A 207 6.08 -6.03 -6.52
N ILE A 208 6.64 -7.14 -6.06
CA ILE A 208 6.20 -7.91 -4.90
C ILE A 208 7.36 -7.86 -3.91
N THR A 209 7.15 -7.29 -2.73
CA THR A 209 8.15 -7.22 -1.68
C THR A 209 7.68 -7.99 -0.45
N ARG A 210 8.40 -9.04 -0.08
CA ARG A 210 8.19 -9.75 1.19
C ARG A 210 8.91 -9.00 2.32
N LEU A 211 8.16 -8.45 3.26
CA LEU A 211 8.69 -7.84 4.48
C LEU A 211 8.73 -8.91 5.57
N ILE A 212 9.93 -9.33 5.95
CA ILE A 212 10.17 -10.40 6.91
C ILE A 212 10.46 -9.77 8.27
N SER A 213 9.54 -9.94 9.21
CA SER A 213 9.78 -9.58 10.60
C SER A 213 10.65 -10.65 11.25
N LYS A 214 11.87 -10.31 11.69
CA LYS A 214 12.64 -11.20 12.56
C LYS A 214 11.92 -11.28 13.90
N ARG A 215 11.35 -12.45 14.21
CA ARG A 215 10.89 -12.77 15.56
C ARG A 215 12.08 -12.93 16.51
#